data_AF-A0A7X2IJ18-F1
#
_entry.id   AF-A0A7X2IJ18-F1
#
_cell.length_a   1.000
_cell.length_b   1.000
_cell.length_c   1.000
_cell.angle_alpha   90.00
_cell.angle_beta   90.00
_cell.angle_gamma   90.00
#
_symmetry.space_group_name_H-M   'P 1'
#
loop_
_entity.id
_entity.type
_entity.pdbx_description
1 polymer ?
#
loop_
_entity_poly.entity_id
_entity_poly.type
_entity_poly.pdbx_seq_one_letter_code
_entity_poly.pdbx_strand_id
1 'polypeptide(L)'
;MQEANMDGIAVLRTECSPQVSAAALEFVDIKNELDRLSRSAAGARIVAQCYPTDYPNQTIAPFDFISTLLPFFKYCRPASTRVRRYKALVPTNMVIGDSWRWRPEHLNETKRAKAIQTTYDAFAASSPEHAKTECPRYFFIVPLGIVAAHEAKNRVALFRELAIPHIPALVSEESYPAADRIRIFSLPDADLAVLDGRFVERVQMLHLSTRLLNAYGISVETHWPEDYPEPARFICELNRPRYHDVTSPIVADMYQLNIDSQAEQFEVRATLMEIEAARLPGWSRWLQLALFILGLAFALEFCKPWPNARTFIAALMGGLLMLFAIPVLPFLQCRIRDLRDPYRATHLFDQKRNLRSNAHVNTAPIEHATRAPARSGKVG
;
A
#
# COMPACT_ATOMS: atom_id res chain seq x y z
N MET A 1 40.98 -25.80 -9.29
CA MET A 1 39.70 -25.07 -9.28
C MET A 1 39.62 -24.38 -10.63
N GLN A 2 38.82 -24.90 -11.56
CA GLN A 2 38.76 -24.36 -12.93
C GLN A 2 38.07 -23.00 -12.87
N GLU A 3 38.82 -21.92 -13.13
CA GLU A 3 38.26 -20.66 -13.62
C GLU A 3 37.56 -20.99 -14.95
N ALA A 4 36.28 -21.35 -14.88
CA ALA A 4 35.48 -21.63 -16.06
C ALA A 4 35.36 -20.33 -16.86
N ASN A 5 36.21 -20.18 -17.88
CA ASN A 5 36.16 -19.21 -18.99
C ASN A 5 35.31 -17.96 -18.69
N MET A 6 35.73 -17.17 -17.69
CA MET A 6 35.10 -15.90 -17.34
C MET A 6 35.73 -14.73 -18.11
N ASP A 7 36.63 -15.04 -19.05
CA ASP A 7 37.26 -14.08 -19.92
C ASP A 7 36.19 -13.30 -20.71
N GLY A 8 36.18 -11.98 -20.53
CA GLY A 8 35.23 -11.07 -21.17
C GLY A 8 33.96 -10.75 -20.37
N ILE A 9 33.73 -11.34 -19.20
CA ILE A 9 32.61 -10.93 -18.32
C ILE A 9 33.02 -9.67 -17.54
N ALA A 10 32.26 -8.60 -17.71
CA ALA A 10 32.52 -7.34 -17.03
C ALA A 10 32.24 -7.45 -15.52
N VAL A 11 33.12 -6.85 -14.72
CA VAL A 11 32.84 -6.53 -13.32
C VAL A 11 31.79 -5.44 -13.27
N LEU A 12 30.75 -5.62 -12.46
CA LEU A 12 29.74 -4.60 -12.24
C LEU A 12 30.41 -3.37 -11.62
N ARG A 13 30.26 -2.22 -12.29
CA ARG A 13 30.76 -0.93 -11.82
C ARG A 13 29.59 -0.06 -11.40
N THR A 14 29.76 0.71 -10.33
CA THR A 14 28.81 1.77 -9.97
C THR A 14 29.05 2.97 -10.88
N GLU A 15 27.96 3.54 -11.38
CA GLU A 15 27.98 4.82 -12.13
C GLU A 15 27.68 6.01 -11.22
N CYS A 16 27.39 5.77 -9.93
CA CYS A 16 27.08 6.80 -8.95
C CYS A 16 28.35 7.48 -8.40
N SER A 17 28.17 8.64 -7.75
CA SER A 17 29.27 9.39 -7.18
C SER A 17 30.06 8.56 -6.14
N PRO A 18 31.34 8.87 -5.87
CA PRO A 18 32.11 8.20 -4.84
C PRO A 18 31.46 8.27 -3.45
N GLN A 19 30.77 9.36 -3.15
CA GLN A 19 30.04 9.56 -1.90
C GLN A 19 28.85 8.59 -1.79
N VAL A 20 28.06 8.44 -2.86
CA VAL A 20 26.96 7.46 -2.91
C VAL A 20 27.51 6.05 -2.80
N SER A 21 28.58 5.73 -3.54
CA SER A 21 29.21 4.41 -3.48
C SER A 21 29.68 4.06 -2.06
N ALA A 22 30.31 4.99 -1.35
CA ALA A 22 30.74 4.77 0.03
C ALA A 22 29.55 4.57 0.99
N ALA A 23 28.50 5.40 0.87
CA ALA A 23 27.32 5.29 1.70
C ALA A 23 26.51 4.01 1.40
N ALA A 24 26.52 3.53 0.15
CA ALA A 24 25.91 2.27 -0.24
C ALA A 24 26.59 1.06 0.42
N LEU A 25 27.93 1.07 0.50
CA LEU A 25 28.67 0.03 1.22
C LEU A 25 28.34 0.04 2.72
N GLU A 26 28.29 1.22 3.35
CA GLU A 26 27.87 1.35 4.74
C GLU A 26 26.44 0.84 4.95
N PHE A 27 25.52 1.12 4.02
CA PHE A 27 24.15 0.63 4.06
C PHE A 27 24.07 -0.91 3.97
N VAL A 28 24.92 -1.54 3.15
CA VAL A 28 25.04 -3.01 3.10
C VAL A 28 25.62 -3.56 4.41
N ASP A 29 26.57 -2.87 5.03
CA ASP A 29 27.16 -3.27 6.31
C ASP A 29 26.15 -3.17 7.46
N ILE A 30 25.33 -2.13 7.50
CA ILE A 30 24.21 -2.00 8.46
C ILE A 30 23.30 -3.23 8.36
N LYS A 31 22.93 -3.64 7.15
CA LYS A 31 22.15 -4.87 6.97
C LYS A 31 22.89 -6.06 7.56
N ASN A 32 24.14 -6.28 7.17
CA ASN A 32 24.91 -7.44 7.61
C ASN A 32 25.00 -7.51 9.15
N GLU A 33 25.12 -6.36 9.82
CA GLU A 33 25.13 -6.27 11.27
C GLU A 33 23.78 -6.62 11.90
N LEU A 34 22.66 -6.11 11.35
CA LEU A 34 21.32 -6.50 11.79
C LEU A 34 21.09 -8.01 11.64
N ASP A 35 21.49 -8.59 10.51
CA ASP A 35 21.40 -10.04 10.27
C ASP A 35 22.25 -10.83 11.26
N ARG A 36 23.42 -10.31 11.66
CA ARG A 36 24.30 -10.93 12.65
C ARG A 36 23.68 -10.90 14.05
N LEU A 37 23.10 -9.77 14.44
CA LEU A 37 22.42 -9.62 15.73
C LEU A 37 21.19 -10.53 15.83
N SER A 38 20.39 -10.60 14.77
CA SER A 38 19.19 -11.45 14.68
C SER A 38 19.45 -12.95 14.80
N ARG A 39 20.72 -13.40 14.82
CA ARG A 39 21.06 -14.82 14.98
C ARG A 39 20.83 -15.35 16.39
N SER A 40 20.87 -14.49 17.40
CA SER A 40 20.64 -14.87 18.79
C SER A 40 19.25 -14.42 19.24
N ALA A 41 18.63 -15.15 20.17
CA ALA A 41 17.31 -14.74 20.69
C ALA A 41 17.33 -13.35 21.34
N ALA A 42 18.42 -12.99 22.02
CA ALA A 42 18.60 -11.66 22.61
C ALA A 42 18.78 -10.59 21.53
N GLY A 43 19.66 -10.81 20.55
CA GLY A 43 19.89 -9.87 19.48
C GLY A 43 18.68 -9.70 18.55
N ALA A 44 17.91 -10.76 18.29
CA ALA A 44 16.65 -10.66 17.56
C ALA A 44 15.61 -9.79 18.28
N ARG A 45 15.57 -9.83 19.63
CA ARG A 45 14.72 -8.92 20.41
C ARG A 45 15.19 -7.48 20.31
N ILE A 46 16.50 -7.23 20.27
CA ILE A 46 17.07 -5.89 20.04
C ILE A 46 16.71 -5.40 18.64
N VAL A 47 16.93 -6.22 17.61
CA VAL A 47 16.58 -5.87 16.23
C VAL A 47 15.09 -5.60 16.10
N ALA A 48 14.22 -6.37 16.77
CA ALA A 48 12.78 -6.13 16.78
C ALA A 48 12.36 -4.80 17.44
N GLN A 49 13.21 -4.16 18.26
CA GLN A 49 12.94 -2.80 18.77
C GLN A 49 13.18 -1.73 17.71
N CYS A 50 14.10 -1.98 16.77
CA CYS A 50 14.48 -1.01 15.75
C CYS A 50 13.74 -1.28 14.44
N TYR A 51 13.62 -2.55 14.03
CA TYR A 51 13.11 -3.01 12.75
C TYR A 51 11.86 -3.88 12.96
N PRO A 52 10.68 -3.48 12.46
CA PRO A 52 9.47 -4.28 12.56
C PRO A 52 9.60 -5.49 11.62
N THR A 53 9.80 -6.67 12.19
CA THR A 53 9.81 -7.93 11.45
C THR A 53 8.77 -8.87 12.02
N ASP A 54 7.94 -9.46 11.14
CA ASP A 54 6.93 -10.46 11.50
C ASP A 54 7.56 -11.82 11.86
N TYR A 55 8.84 -12.01 11.55
CA TYR A 55 9.56 -13.27 11.74
C TYR A 55 10.70 -13.11 12.75
N PRO A 56 10.46 -13.40 14.05
CA PRO A 56 11.51 -13.36 15.05
C PRO A 56 12.59 -14.41 14.75
N ASN A 57 13.86 -14.06 15.01
CA ASN A 57 15.06 -14.91 14.85
C ASN A 57 15.42 -15.29 13.40
N GLN A 58 14.99 -14.51 12.41
CA GLN A 58 15.36 -14.70 11.01
C GLN A 58 16.17 -13.53 10.48
N THR A 59 16.94 -13.78 9.42
CA THR A 59 17.61 -12.75 8.63
C THR A 59 16.57 -11.93 7.88
N ILE A 60 16.84 -10.63 7.68
CA ILE A 60 15.89 -9.73 7.03
C ILE A 60 16.00 -9.94 5.51
N ALA A 61 14.87 -10.11 4.81
CA ALA A 61 14.92 -10.28 3.37
C ALA A 61 15.44 -9.01 2.68
N PRO A 62 16.22 -9.10 1.58
CA PRO A 62 16.87 -7.93 0.98
C PRO A 62 15.88 -6.87 0.52
N PHE A 63 14.79 -7.28 -0.11
CA PHE A 63 13.76 -6.37 -0.61
C PHE A 63 12.96 -5.73 0.52
N ASP A 64 12.68 -6.47 1.59
CA ASP A 64 11.96 -5.93 2.74
C ASP A 64 12.82 -4.84 3.40
N PHE A 65 14.11 -5.12 3.62
CA PHE A 65 15.08 -4.16 4.15
C PHE A 65 15.12 -2.87 3.34
N ILE A 66 15.29 -3.00 2.02
CA ILE A 66 15.34 -1.85 1.10
C ILE A 66 14.01 -1.10 1.09
N SER A 67 12.88 -1.79 0.98
CA SER A 67 11.55 -1.16 0.91
C SER A 67 11.13 -0.47 2.21
N THR A 68 11.67 -0.92 3.34
CA THR A 68 11.39 -0.32 4.65
C THR A 68 12.18 0.97 4.85
N LEU A 69 13.42 1.00 4.37
CA LEU A 69 14.38 2.08 4.63
C LEU A 69 14.44 3.13 3.52
N LEU A 70 14.10 2.77 2.29
CA LEU A 70 14.15 3.65 1.13
C LEU A 70 12.74 4.05 0.70
N PRO A 71 12.36 5.33 0.84
CA PRO A 71 11.03 5.79 0.48
C PRO A 71 10.78 5.59 -1.02
N PHE A 72 9.52 5.30 -1.36
CA PHE A 72 9.01 5.11 -2.71
C PHE A 72 9.68 4.01 -3.53
N PHE A 73 10.57 3.21 -2.94
CA PHE A 73 11.24 2.11 -3.65
C PHE A 73 10.21 1.14 -4.23
N LYS A 74 9.27 0.69 -3.39
CA LYS A 74 8.22 -0.24 -3.81
C LYS A 74 7.15 0.43 -4.67
N TYR A 75 6.81 1.68 -4.39
CA TYR A 75 5.81 2.46 -5.14
C TYR A 75 6.23 2.76 -6.58
N CYS A 76 7.48 3.19 -6.79
CA CYS A 76 7.99 3.53 -8.11
C CYS A 76 8.60 2.34 -8.85
N ARG A 77 8.59 1.14 -8.27
CA ARG A 77 9.21 -0.02 -8.90
C ARG A 77 8.44 -0.39 -10.17
N PRO A 78 9.09 -0.41 -11.34
CA PRO A 78 8.40 -0.73 -12.58
C PRO A 78 7.90 -2.18 -12.58
N ALA A 79 6.67 -2.37 -13.02
CA ALA A 79 6.13 -3.70 -13.31
C ALA A 79 6.80 -4.27 -14.59
N SER A 80 8.02 -4.81 -14.44
CA SER A 80 8.62 -5.88 -15.26
C SER A 80 8.98 -5.63 -16.75
N THR A 81 8.44 -4.63 -17.45
CA THR A 81 8.44 -4.69 -18.93
C THR A 81 9.67 -4.17 -19.67
N ARG A 82 10.60 -3.44 -19.04
CA ARG A 82 11.82 -2.90 -19.70
C ARG A 82 13.06 -2.89 -18.81
N VAL A 83 13.32 -3.99 -18.12
CA VAL A 83 14.52 -4.10 -17.27
C VAL A 83 15.70 -4.61 -18.10
N ARG A 84 16.79 -3.83 -18.17
CA ARG A 84 18.06 -4.27 -18.77
C ARG A 84 18.62 -5.43 -17.95
N ARG A 85 18.93 -6.54 -18.61
CA ARG A 85 19.51 -7.74 -17.98
C ARG A 85 20.83 -8.10 -18.62
N TYR A 86 21.81 -8.50 -17.81
CA TYR A 86 23.13 -8.92 -18.29
C TYR A 86 23.86 -9.81 -17.28
N LYS A 87 24.92 -10.47 -17.75
CA LYS A 87 25.85 -11.24 -16.93
C LYS A 87 26.94 -10.29 -16.40
N ALA A 88 27.21 -10.34 -15.10
CA ALA A 88 28.30 -9.57 -14.51
C ALA A 88 28.94 -10.30 -13.32
N LEU A 89 30.19 -9.91 -13.03
CA LEU A 89 30.86 -10.23 -11.78
C LEU A 89 30.52 -9.13 -10.77
N VAL A 90 29.67 -9.44 -9.80
CA VAL A 90 29.15 -8.46 -8.86
C VAL A 90 30.04 -8.40 -7.62
N PRO A 91 30.58 -7.25 -7.23
CA PRO A 91 31.38 -7.13 -6.00
C PRO A 91 30.61 -7.59 -4.77
N THR A 92 31.16 -8.55 -4.03
CA THR A 92 30.49 -9.21 -2.88
C THR A 92 30.12 -8.22 -1.77
N ASN A 93 30.89 -7.15 -1.60
CA ASN A 93 30.64 -6.09 -0.62
C ASN A 93 29.44 -5.20 -0.97
N MET A 94 29.02 -5.14 -2.23
CA MET A 94 27.86 -4.35 -2.67
C MET A 94 26.53 -5.09 -2.55
N VAL A 95 26.55 -6.40 -2.26
CA VAL A 95 25.35 -7.24 -2.32
C VAL A 95 24.68 -7.38 -0.96
N ILE A 96 23.43 -6.93 -0.90
CA ILE A 96 22.48 -7.22 0.18
C ILE A 96 21.95 -8.64 -0.02
N GLY A 97 22.43 -9.56 0.80
CA GLY A 97 22.03 -10.97 0.82
C GLY A 97 21.07 -11.30 1.95
N ASP A 98 20.76 -12.58 2.06
CA ASP A 98 19.90 -13.14 3.12
C ASP A 98 20.18 -14.65 3.26
N SER A 99 20.50 -15.08 4.48
CA SER A 99 20.93 -16.45 4.80
C SER A 99 19.87 -17.22 5.61
N TRP A 100 18.61 -17.12 5.20
CA TRP A 100 17.47 -17.73 5.89
C TRP A 100 17.47 -19.28 5.84
N ARG A 101 17.96 -19.89 4.75
CA ARG A 101 17.89 -21.36 4.55
C ARG A 101 19.09 -22.08 5.14
N TRP A 102 20.28 -21.53 4.91
CA TRP A 102 21.52 -22.05 5.45
C TRP A 102 22.54 -20.93 5.58
N ARG A 103 23.49 -21.13 6.50
CA ARG A 103 24.60 -20.23 6.75
C ARG A 103 25.91 -20.92 6.42
N PRO A 104 27.00 -20.19 6.16
CA PRO A 104 28.26 -20.84 5.86
C PRO A 104 28.75 -21.75 7.01
N GLU A 105 28.48 -21.38 8.27
CA GLU A 105 28.76 -22.19 9.46
C GLU A 105 28.04 -23.56 9.47
N HIS A 106 26.94 -23.71 8.72
CA HIS A 106 26.22 -25.00 8.59
C HIS A 106 26.81 -25.91 7.50
N LEU A 107 27.76 -25.41 6.71
CA LEU A 107 28.36 -26.12 5.59
C LEU A 107 29.77 -26.57 5.95
N ASN A 108 30.05 -27.86 5.77
CA ASN A 108 31.43 -28.37 5.76
C ASN A 108 32.16 -27.95 4.47
N GLU A 109 33.48 -28.13 4.45
CA GLU A 109 34.33 -27.68 3.35
C GLU A 109 33.89 -28.22 1.98
N THR A 110 33.53 -29.51 1.91
CA THR A 110 33.03 -30.12 0.67
C THR A 110 31.74 -29.47 0.17
N LYS A 111 30.79 -29.16 1.08
CA LYS A 111 29.55 -28.48 0.73
C LYS A 111 29.80 -27.02 0.33
N ARG A 112 30.76 -26.33 0.95
CA ARG A 112 31.19 -24.96 0.58
C ARG A 112 31.79 -24.93 -0.83
N ALA A 113 32.71 -25.84 -1.13
CA ALA A 113 33.30 -25.97 -2.46
C ALA A 113 32.24 -26.30 -3.53
N LYS A 114 31.35 -27.27 -3.26
CA LYS A 114 30.24 -27.62 -4.16
C LYS A 114 29.31 -26.41 -4.38
N ALA A 115 29.00 -25.69 -3.31
CA ALA A 115 28.18 -24.49 -3.34
C ALA A 115 28.73 -23.41 -4.29
N ILE A 116 30.04 -23.15 -4.22
CA ILE A 116 30.73 -22.23 -5.11
C ILE A 116 30.70 -22.77 -6.54
N GLN A 117 31.10 -24.03 -6.75
CA GLN A 117 31.15 -24.63 -8.09
C GLN A 117 29.78 -24.57 -8.79
N THR A 118 28.70 -24.95 -8.09
CA THR A 118 27.33 -24.86 -8.62
C THR A 118 26.96 -23.43 -9.04
N THR A 119 27.47 -22.42 -8.32
CA THR A 119 27.21 -21.01 -8.65
C THR A 119 27.85 -20.64 -10.00
N TYR A 120 29.13 -21.00 -10.19
CA TYR A 120 29.85 -20.75 -11.44
C TYR A 120 29.29 -21.57 -12.61
N ASP A 121 28.98 -22.85 -12.41
CA ASP A 121 28.41 -23.72 -13.44
C ASP A 121 27.03 -23.21 -13.90
N ALA A 122 26.16 -22.84 -12.96
CA ALA A 122 24.84 -22.30 -13.27
C ALA A 122 24.94 -20.96 -13.99
N PHE A 123 25.88 -20.10 -13.60
CA PHE A 123 26.14 -18.84 -14.30
C PHE A 123 26.66 -19.07 -15.71
N ALA A 124 27.62 -19.96 -15.91
CA ALA A 124 28.16 -20.31 -17.23
C ALA A 124 27.05 -20.81 -18.17
N ALA A 125 26.16 -21.66 -17.66
CA ALA A 125 25.04 -22.23 -18.42
C ALA A 125 23.82 -21.29 -18.60
N SER A 126 23.85 -20.08 -18.04
CA SER A 126 22.76 -19.09 -18.12
C SER A 126 23.00 -18.02 -19.20
N SER A 127 21.90 -17.48 -19.72
CA SER A 127 21.87 -16.26 -20.54
C SER A 127 21.14 -15.12 -19.80
N PRO A 128 21.29 -13.85 -20.23
CA PRO A 128 20.54 -12.72 -19.64
C PRO A 128 19.01 -12.89 -19.63
N GLU A 129 18.47 -13.62 -20.62
CA GLU A 129 17.04 -13.88 -20.79
C GLU A 129 16.59 -15.13 -20.06
N HIS A 130 17.48 -16.11 -19.87
CA HIS A 130 17.16 -17.41 -19.29
C HIS A 130 18.17 -17.83 -18.23
N ALA A 131 17.74 -17.75 -16.97
CA ALA A 131 18.49 -18.20 -15.81
C ALA A 131 18.33 -19.71 -15.60
N LYS A 132 19.45 -20.43 -15.51
CA LYS A 132 19.44 -21.81 -14.99
C LYS A 132 19.15 -21.82 -13.49
N THR A 133 18.65 -22.96 -13.01
CA THR A 133 18.42 -23.23 -11.59
C THR A 133 19.70 -22.96 -10.79
N GLU A 134 19.56 -22.38 -9.59
CA GLU A 134 20.68 -21.98 -8.70
C GLU A 134 21.57 -20.82 -9.22
N CYS A 135 21.34 -20.28 -10.43
CA CYS A 135 22.08 -19.10 -10.89
C CYS A 135 21.66 -17.87 -10.05
N PRO A 136 22.63 -17.13 -9.46
CA PRO A 136 22.31 -15.90 -8.75
C PRO A 136 21.64 -14.88 -9.66
N ARG A 137 20.52 -14.33 -9.20
CA ARG A 137 19.77 -13.26 -9.86
C ARG A 137 19.66 -12.08 -8.94
N TYR A 138 20.25 -10.97 -9.32
CA TYR A 138 20.37 -9.78 -8.50
C TYR A 138 19.73 -8.57 -9.18
N PHE A 139 19.24 -7.64 -8.37
CA PHE A 139 18.68 -6.37 -8.83
C PHE A 139 19.62 -5.24 -8.45
N PHE A 140 20.10 -4.49 -9.44
CA PHE A 140 21.01 -3.37 -9.23
C PHE A 140 20.22 -2.06 -9.27
N ILE A 141 20.10 -1.41 -8.11
CA ILE A 141 19.46 -0.10 -7.98
C ILE A 141 20.48 0.95 -8.41
N VAL A 142 20.51 1.22 -9.71
CA VAL A 142 21.61 1.93 -10.39
C VAL A 142 21.94 3.27 -9.72
N PRO A 143 20.96 4.16 -9.43
CA PRO A 143 21.26 5.49 -8.89
C PRO A 143 21.86 5.45 -7.48
N LEU A 144 21.61 4.36 -6.73
CA LEU A 144 22.04 4.22 -5.34
C LEU A 144 23.29 3.35 -5.17
N GLY A 145 23.76 2.66 -6.21
CA GLY A 145 24.93 1.79 -6.09
C GLY A 145 24.69 0.52 -5.26
N ILE A 146 23.43 0.11 -5.02
CA ILE A 146 23.09 -1.05 -4.17
C ILE A 146 22.66 -2.23 -5.02
N VAL A 147 23.09 -3.44 -4.66
CA VAL A 147 22.65 -4.68 -5.28
C VAL A 147 21.85 -5.53 -4.30
N ALA A 148 20.61 -5.88 -4.66
CA ALA A 148 19.73 -6.72 -3.86
C ALA A 148 19.68 -8.15 -4.42
N ALA A 149 19.95 -9.15 -3.57
CA ALA A 149 19.84 -10.54 -3.98
C ALA A 149 18.38 -11.01 -4.05
N HIS A 150 17.94 -11.50 -5.22
CA HIS A 150 16.62 -12.13 -5.38
C HIS A 150 16.74 -13.65 -5.32
N GLU A 151 17.60 -14.24 -6.14
CA GLU A 151 17.96 -15.65 -6.04
C GLU A 151 19.33 -15.86 -5.42
N ALA A 152 19.54 -17.06 -4.89
CA ALA A 152 20.83 -17.47 -4.33
C ALA A 152 21.31 -16.54 -3.19
N LYS A 153 20.37 -15.96 -2.43
CA LYS A 153 20.61 -15.01 -1.34
C LYS A 153 21.62 -15.53 -0.30
N ASN A 154 21.55 -16.83 0.01
CA ASN A 154 22.46 -17.49 0.96
C ASN A 154 23.91 -17.53 0.47
N ARG A 155 24.16 -17.45 -0.85
CA ARG A 155 25.53 -17.45 -1.42
C ARG A 155 26.29 -16.19 -1.05
N VAL A 156 25.61 -15.07 -0.84
CA VAL A 156 26.24 -13.79 -0.52
C VAL A 156 27.07 -13.91 0.77
N ALA A 157 26.49 -14.48 1.82
CA ALA A 157 27.21 -14.69 3.08
C ALA A 157 28.38 -15.67 2.94
N LEU A 158 28.23 -16.72 2.11
CA LEU A 158 29.29 -17.69 1.85
C LEU A 158 30.47 -17.04 1.12
N PHE A 159 30.21 -16.28 0.05
CA PHE A 159 31.24 -15.58 -0.70
C PHE A 159 31.95 -14.54 0.18
N ARG A 160 31.20 -13.86 1.06
CA ARG A 160 31.75 -12.90 2.02
C ARG A 160 32.64 -13.57 3.07
N GLU A 161 32.21 -14.68 3.67
CA GLU A 161 33.01 -15.43 4.66
C GLU A 161 34.31 -15.96 4.07
N LEU A 162 34.27 -16.40 2.81
CA LEU A 162 35.44 -16.92 2.11
C LEU A 162 36.28 -15.83 1.42
N ALA A 163 35.97 -14.56 1.67
CA ALA A 163 36.65 -13.40 1.06
C ALA A 163 36.74 -13.47 -0.47
N ILE A 164 35.75 -14.08 -1.13
CA ILE A 164 35.67 -14.14 -2.59
C ILE A 164 35.15 -12.79 -3.08
N PRO A 165 35.91 -12.04 -3.90
CA PRO A 165 35.63 -10.63 -4.16
C PRO A 165 34.40 -10.41 -5.06
N HIS A 166 34.06 -11.38 -5.90
CA HIS A 166 32.97 -11.24 -6.87
C HIS A 166 32.06 -12.46 -6.90
N ILE A 167 30.76 -12.21 -7.04
CA ILE A 167 29.73 -13.22 -7.26
C ILE A 167 29.28 -13.15 -8.72
N PRO A 168 29.41 -14.24 -9.50
CA PRO A 168 28.89 -14.27 -10.86
C PRO A 168 27.35 -14.34 -10.83
N ALA A 169 26.68 -13.33 -11.41
CA ALA A 169 25.23 -13.20 -11.33
C ALA A 169 24.60 -12.63 -12.61
N LEU A 170 23.33 -12.97 -12.81
CA LEU A 170 22.47 -12.23 -13.72
C LEU A 170 21.94 -10.99 -13.02
N VAL A 171 22.29 -9.82 -13.55
CA VAL A 171 21.92 -8.52 -13.00
C VAL A 171 20.74 -7.97 -13.78
N SER A 172 19.75 -7.46 -13.06
CA SER A 172 18.60 -6.72 -13.58
C SER A 172 18.67 -5.28 -13.04
N GLU A 173 18.73 -4.28 -13.91
CA GLU A 173 18.78 -2.88 -13.48
C GLU A 173 17.42 -2.38 -13.01
N GLU A 174 17.40 -1.70 -11.86
CA GLU A 174 16.23 -1.05 -11.29
C GLU A 174 16.48 0.45 -11.20
N SER A 175 15.47 1.23 -11.56
CA SER A 175 15.47 2.68 -11.35
C SER A 175 15.11 3.01 -9.90
N TYR A 176 15.48 4.21 -9.48
CA TYR A 176 15.01 4.84 -8.26
C TYR A 176 14.58 6.28 -8.58
N PRO A 177 13.60 6.88 -7.88
CA PRO A 177 13.21 8.26 -8.16
C PRO A 177 14.41 9.20 -8.02
N ALA A 178 14.45 10.24 -8.86
CA ALA A 178 15.47 11.27 -8.78
C ALA A 178 15.40 11.97 -7.41
N ALA A 179 16.56 12.35 -6.88
CA ALA A 179 16.67 12.88 -5.52
C ALA A 179 15.87 14.17 -5.31
N ASP A 180 15.85 15.06 -6.30
CA ASP A 180 15.11 16.34 -6.30
C ASP A 180 13.59 16.17 -6.25
N ARG A 181 13.08 14.99 -6.59
CA ARG A 181 11.65 14.65 -6.52
C ARG A 181 11.22 14.22 -5.11
N ILE A 182 12.17 13.85 -4.25
CA ILE A 182 11.90 13.34 -2.89
C ILE A 182 12.34 14.39 -1.86
N ARG A 183 11.43 14.74 -0.95
CA ARG A 183 11.75 15.52 0.25
C ARG A 183 11.38 14.70 1.47
N ILE A 184 12.23 14.69 2.49
CA ILE A 184 11.96 13.97 3.74
C ILE A 184 11.78 14.99 4.86
N PHE A 185 10.75 14.79 5.67
CA PHE A 185 10.44 15.59 6.84
C PHE A 185 10.56 14.72 8.08
N SER A 186 11.49 15.07 8.96
CA SER A 186 11.63 14.43 10.27
C SER A 186 10.82 15.22 11.29
N LEU A 187 9.67 14.68 11.66
CA LEU A 187 8.71 15.31 12.58
C LEU A 187 8.73 14.58 13.93
N PRO A 188 8.24 15.21 15.03
CA PRO A 188 8.26 14.60 16.35
C PRO A 188 7.60 13.21 16.44
N ASP A 189 6.54 12.99 15.66
CA ASP A 189 5.73 11.76 15.73
C ASP A 189 6.03 10.76 14.60
N ALA A 190 6.68 11.19 13.52
CA ALA A 190 6.98 10.34 12.35
C ALA A 190 7.95 11.01 11.38
N ASP A 191 8.71 10.19 10.65
CA ASP A 191 9.41 10.62 9.44
C ASP A 191 8.52 10.39 8.21
N LEU A 192 8.28 11.44 7.43
CA LEU A 192 7.44 11.40 6.23
C LEU A 192 8.24 11.81 4.99
N ALA A 193 8.22 10.99 3.95
CA ALA A 193 8.75 11.35 2.64
C ALA A 193 7.62 11.82 1.72
N VAL A 194 7.90 12.84 0.92
CA VAL A 194 7.00 13.39 -0.09
C VAL A 194 7.65 13.27 -1.46
N LEU A 195 6.94 12.63 -2.40
CA LEU A 195 7.33 12.49 -3.80
C LEU A 195 6.48 13.43 -4.66
N ASP A 196 7.15 14.24 -5.49
CA ASP A 196 6.55 15.20 -6.43
C ASP A 196 5.56 16.18 -5.79
N GLY A 197 5.73 16.48 -4.50
CA GLY A 197 4.80 17.32 -3.74
C GLY A 197 3.38 16.74 -3.60
N ARG A 198 3.19 15.44 -3.86
CA ARG A 198 1.86 14.81 -3.91
C ARG A 198 1.76 13.55 -3.09
N PHE A 199 2.69 12.62 -3.28
CA PHE A 199 2.60 11.30 -2.68
C PHE A 199 3.37 11.28 -1.38
N VAL A 200 2.76 10.78 -0.31
CA VAL A 200 3.36 10.76 1.04
C VAL A 200 3.52 9.32 1.50
N GLU A 201 4.72 8.95 1.91
CA GLU A 201 5.05 7.64 2.47
C GLU A 201 5.74 7.81 3.82
N ARG A 202 5.51 6.88 4.74
CA ARG A 202 6.23 6.86 6.02
C ARG A 202 7.63 6.32 5.78
N VAL A 203 8.66 7.05 6.20
CA VAL A 203 10.02 6.51 6.24
C VAL A 203 10.21 5.81 7.57
N GLN A 204 10.54 4.52 7.53
CA GLN A 204 10.87 3.80 8.76
C GLN A 204 12.37 3.86 9.01
N MET A 205 12.76 4.07 10.26
CA MET A 205 14.17 4.08 10.68
C MET A 205 15.06 4.99 9.81
N LEU A 206 14.63 6.23 9.57
CA LEU A 206 15.37 7.18 8.73
C LEU A 206 16.87 7.25 9.09
N HIS A 207 17.21 7.15 10.38
CA HIS A 207 18.59 7.14 10.87
C HIS A 207 19.50 6.05 10.25
N LEU A 208 18.95 4.90 9.84
CA LEU A 208 19.71 3.82 9.20
C LEU A 208 19.97 4.06 7.71
N SER A 209 19.15 4.87 7.03
CA SER A 209 19.30 5.20 5.60
C SER A 209 19.78 6.63 5.36
N THR A 210 19.84 7.49 6.38
CA THR A 210 20.14 8.93 6.28
C THR A 210 21.43 9.20 5.50
N ARG A 211 22.52 8.48 5.78
CA ARG A 211 23.81 8.71 5.09
C ARG A 211 23.72 8.46 3.59
N LEU A 212 23.05 7.37 3.21
CA LEU A 212 22.82 7.03 1.80
C LEU A 212 21.90 8.05 1.12
N LEU A 213 20.78 8.39 1.75
CA LEU A 213 19.81 9.33 1.20
C LEU A 213 20.42 10.72 1.01
N ASN A 214 21.19 11.21 1.99
CA ASN A 214 21.92 12.47 1.89
C ASN A 214 22.99 12.44 0.80
N ALA A 215 23.78 11.35 0.72
CA ALA A 215 24.79 11.20 -0.33
C ALA A 215 24.17 11.15 -1.74
N TYR A 216 22.97 10.58 -1.85
CA TYR A 216 22.18 10.58 -3.09
C TYR A 216 21.60 11.95 -3.45
N GLY A 217 21.49 12.86 -2.48
CA GLY A 217 21.04 14.24 -2.67
C GLY A 217 19.63 14.52 -2.15
N ILE A 218 19.03 13.64 -1.35
CA ILE A 218 17.73 13.86 -0.73
C ILE A 218 17.92 14.71 0.53
N SER A 219 17.15 15.79 0.64
CA SER A 219 17.15 16.65 1.83
C SER A 219 16.25 16.10 2.93
N VAL A 220 16.76 16.15 4.16
CA VAL A 220 15.98 15.93 5.39
C VAL A 220 15.71 17.27 6.04
N GLU A 221 14.44 17.62 6.15
CA GLU A 221 13.95 18.88 6.70
C GLU A 221 13.22 18.62 8.02
N THR A 222 13.22 19.61 8.91
CA THR A 222 12.52 19.52 10.22
C THR A 222 11.22 20.29 10.25
N HIS A 223 10.91 21.05 9.20
CA HIS A 223 9.73 21.90 9.11
C HIS A 223 8.78 21.38 8.05
N TRP A 224 7.55 21.06 8.44
CA TRP A 224 6.49 20.69 7.52
C TRP A 224 5.91 21.94 6.85
N PRO A 225 5.79 21.99 5.51
CA PRO A 225 5.27 23.15 4.81
C PRO A 225 3.84 23.52 5.23
N GLU A 226 3.57 24.81 5.41
CA GLU A 226 2.23 25.31 5.78
C GLU A 226 1.17 25.04 4.69
N ASP A 227 1.59 24.99 3.43
CA ASP A 227 0.70 24.70 2.30
C ASP A 227 0.25 23.23 2.24
N TYR A 228 0.88 22.35 3.01
CA TYR A 228 0.54 20.93 3.04
C TYR A 228 -0.53 20.64 4.11
N PRO A 229 -1.38 19.62 3.92
CA PRO A 229 -2.29 19.17 4.97
C PRO A 229 -1.54 18.81 6.25
N GLU A 230 -2.23 18.88 7.38
CA GLU A 230 -1.64 18.58 8.69
C GLU A 230 -1.02 17.16 8.72
N PRO A 231 0.23 17.00 9.21
CA PRO A 231 0.92 15.71 9.25
C PRO A 231 0.13 14.59 9.93
N ALA A 232 -0.63 14.92 10.97
CA ALA A 232 -1.48 13.98 11.70
C ALA A 232 -2.50 13.28 10.79
N ARG A 233 -2.98 13.94 9.74
CA ARG A 233 -3.91 13.33 8.77
C ARG A 233 -3.23 12.24 7.94
N PHE A 234 -1.99 12.47 7.51
CA PHE A 234 -1.21 11.46 6.80
C PHE A 234 -0.89 10.29 7.71
N ILE A 235 -0.46 10.55 8.95
CA ILE A 235 -0.20 9.51 9.94
C ILE A 235 -1.44 8.64 10.17
N CYS A 236 -2.62 9.26 10.31
CA CYS A 236 -3.89 8.55 10.43
C CYS A 236 -4.20 7.71 9.19
N GLU A 237 -4.06 8.27 7.99
CA GLU A 237 -4.29 7.58 6.72
C GLU A 237 -3.38 6.36 6.54
N LEU A 238 -2.08 6.54 6.82
CA LEU A 238 -1.06 5.51 6.70
C LEU A 238 -1.24 4.39 7.75
N ASN A 239 -1.87 4.68 8.89
CA ASN A 239 -2.18 3.71 9.94
C ASN A 239 -3.52 2.98 9.73
N ARG A 240 -4.31 3.33 8.70
CA ARG A 240 -5.62 2.69 8.50
C ARG A 240 -5.46 1.20 8.15
N PRO A 241 -6.17 0.30 8.85
CA PRO A 241 -6.19 -1.11 8.49
C PRO A 241 -6.82 -1.28 7.10
N ARG A 242 -6.06 -1.83 6.15
CA ARG A 242 -6.54 -2.15 4.80
C ARG A 242 -6.89 -3.62 4.73
N TYR A 243 -8.17 -3.92 4.49
CA TYR A 243 -8.69 -5.29 4.50
C TYR A 243 -8.33 -6.12 3.26
N HIS A 244 -7.81 -5.52 2.18
CA HIS A 244 -7.72 -6.20 0.87
C HIS A 244 -6.38 -6.12 0.12
N ASP A 245 -5.35 -5.44 0.61
CA ASP A 245 -4.06 -5.44 -0.09
C ASP A 245 -2.89 -5.18 0.86
N VAL A 246 -2.31 -6.28 1.37
CA VAL A 246 -1.08 -6.25 2.19
C VAL A 246 0.15 -6.00 1.31
N THR A 247 0.02 -6.18 -0.01
CA THR A 247 1.15 -6.15 -0.94
C THR A 247 1.40 -4.80 -1.59
N SER A 248 0.41 -3.91 -1.65
CA SER A 248 0.60 -2.57 -2.18
C SER A 248 1.42 -1.68 -1.25
N PRO A 249 2.35 -0.86 -1.78
CA PRO A 249 3.05 0.15 -0.99
C PRO A 249 2.06 1.14 -0.37
N ILE A 250 2.25 1.43 0.92
CA ILE A 250 1.35 2.33 1.66
C ILE A 250 1.77 3.76 1.36
N VAL A 251 1.09 4.36 0.38
CA VAL A 251 1.27 5.75 -0.03
C VAL A 251 -0.05 6.48 0.11
N ALA A 252 -0.02 7.68 0.69
CA ALA A 252 -1.14 8.59 0.78
C ALA A 252 -1.05 9.66 -0.31
N ASP A 253 -2.17 10.00 -0.96
CA ASP A 253 -2.24 11.08 -1.95
C ASP A 253 -2.71 12.37 -1.28
N MET A 254 -1.85 13.39 -1.32
CA MET A 254 -2.12 14.72 -0.76
C MET A 254 -3.35 15.38 -1.39
N TYR A 255 -3.57 15.19 -2.70
CA TYR A 255 -4.72 15.75 -3.38
C TYR A 255 -6.03 15.14 -2.86
N GLN A 256 -6.04 13.82 -2.67
CA GLN A 256 -7.20 13.11 -2.12
C GLN A 256 -7.49 13.55 -0.68
N LEU A 257 -6.45 13.70 0.15
CA LEU A 257 -6.63 14.17 1.53
C LEU A 257 -7.12 15.62 1.62
N ASN A 258 -6.73 16.48 0.67
CA ASN A 258 -7.24 17.84 0.58
C ASN A 258 -8.74 17.83 0.18
N ILE A 259 -9.13 17.03 -0.82
CA ILE A 259 -10.55 16.85 -1.18
C ILE A 259 -11.34 16.36 0.02
N ASP A 260 -10.84 15.34 0.73
CA ASP A 260 -11.49 14.81 1.92
C ASP A 260 -11.65 15.89 3.00
N SER A 261 -10.64 16.75 3.19
CA SER A 261 -10.70 17.85 4.16
C SER A 261 -11.76 18.89 3.81
N GLN A 262 -11.93 19.17 2.51
CA GLN A 262 -12.98 20.08 2.03
C GLN A 262 -14.35 19.43 2.17
N ALA A 263 -14.47 18.14 1.85
CA ALA A 263 -15.70 17.37 2.04
C ALA A 263 -16.18 17.36 3.50
N GLU A 264 -15.26 17.20 4.46
CA GLU A 264 -15.55 17.24 5.92
C GLU A 264 -16.09 18.59 6.42
N GLN A 265 -15.91 19.67 5.65
CA GLN A 265 -16.44 21.01 5.97
C GLN A 265 -17.86 21.22 5.44
N PHE A 266 -18.34 20.40 4.49
CA PHE A 266 -19.68 20.53 3.96
C PHE A 266 -20.69 19.80 4.85
N GLU A 267 -21.58 20.56 5.49
CA GLU A 267 -22.78 20.02 6.14
C GLU A 267 -23.81 19.66 5.07
N VAL A 268 -24.12 18.37 4.92
CA VAL A 268 -25.19 17.92 4.04
C VAL A 268 -26.44 17.72 4.89
N ARG A 269 -27.55 18.34 4.47
CA ARG A 269 -28.88 17.98 5.02
C ARG A 269 -29.20 16.58 4.52
N ALA A 270 -29.28 15.64 5.44
CA ALA A 270 -29.65 14.28 5.15
C ALA A 270 -30.86 13.90 5.99
N THR A 271 -31.70 13.06 5.42
CA THR A 271 -32.83 12.46 6.15
C THR A 271 -32.29 11.27 6.94
N LEU A 272 -32.85 10.97 8.13
CA LEU A 272 -32.45 9.80 8.93
C LEU A 272 -32.50 8.47 8.13
N MET A 273 -33.32 8.43 7.08
CA MET A 273 -33.48 7.32 6.13
C MET A 273 -32.35 7.17 5.11
N GLU A 274 -31.60 8.24 4.84
CA GLU A 274 -30.43 8.20 3.94
C GLU A 274 -29.20 7.66 4.66
N ILE A 275 -29.23 7.62 5.99
CA ILE A 275 -28.25 6.90 6.81
C ILE A 275 -28.58 5.41 6.74
N GLU A 276 -27.88 4.69 5.86
CA GLU A 276 -28.10 3.25 5.56
C GLU A 276 -28.04 2.31 6.78
N ALA A 277 -27.68 2.81 7.97
CA ALA A 277 -27.72 2.07 9.23
C ALA A 277 -29.15 1.72 9.70
N ALA A 278 -30.17 2.46 9.26
CA ALA A 278 -31.56 2.23 9.65
C ALA A 278 -32.35 1.51 8.54
N ARG A 279 -32.21 0.18 8.43
CA ARG A 279 -33.10 -0.61 7.56
C ARG A 279 -34.50 -0.67 8.16
N LEU A 280 -35.40 0.22 7.75
CA LEU A 280 -36.81 0.12 8.15
C LEU A 280 -37.45 -1.16 7.58
N PRO A 281 -38.39 -1.77 8.32
CA PRO A 281 -39.17 -2.89 7.81
C PRO A 281 -40.00 -2.45 6.59
N GLY A 282 -40.13 -3.32 5.59
CA GLY A 282 -40.90 -3.04 4.37
C GLY A 282 -42.39 -2.79 4.66
N TRP A 283 -43.10 -2.15 3.72
CA TRP A 283 -44.51 -1.75 3.85
C TRP A 283 -45.46 -2.89 4.27
N SER A 284 -45.18 -4.12 3.86
CA SER A 284 -45.95 -5.30 4.26
C SER A 284 -45.92 -5.57 5.77
N ARG A 285 -44.80 -5.30 6.45
CA ARG A 285 -44.69 -5.45 7.90
C ARG A 285 -45.42 -4.34 8.66
N TRP A 286 -45.45 -3.13 8.11
CA TRP A 286 -46.27 -2.04 8.66
C TRP A 286 -47.76 -2.33 8.55
N LEU A 287 -48.20 -2.91 7.42
CA LEU A 287 -49.58 -3.37 7.24
C LEU A 287 -49.93 -4.48 8.25
N GLN A 288 -49.04 -5.46 8.44
CA GLN A 288 -49.23 -6.53 9.43
C GLN A 288 -49.32 -5.97 10.86
N LEU A 289 -48.47 -5.00 11.22
CA LEU A 289 -48.51 -4.34 12.52
C LEU A 289 -49.83 -3.57 12.72
N ALA A 290 -50.30 -2.85 11.70
CA ALA A 290 -51.58 -2.13 11.74
C ALA A 290 -52.77 -3.08 11.94
N LEU A 291 -52.79 -4.19 11.19
CA LEU A 291 -53.82 -5.23 11.33
C LEU A 291 -53.78 -5.91 12.70
N PHE A 292 -52.58 -6.12 13.26
CA PHE A 292 -52.41 -6.69 14.59
C PHE A 292 -52.96 -5.76 15.68
N ILE A 293 -52.68 -4.45 15.60
CA ILE A 293 -53.26 -3.44 16.52
C ILE A 293 -54.78 -3.39 16.39
N LEU A 294 -55.32 -3.46 15.16
CA LEU A 294 -56.76 -3.51 14.94
C LEU A 294 -57.38 -4.77 15.58
N GLY A 295 -56.70 -5.91 15.47
CA GLY A 295 -57.08 -7.15 16.15
C GLY A 295 -57.06 -7.04 17.67
N LEU A 296 -56.04 -6.37 18.25
CA LEU A 296 -55.99 -6.09 19.69
C LEU A 296 -57.12 -5.16 20.13
N ALA A 297 -57.46 -4.15 19.32
CA ALA A 297 -58.60 -3.27 19.59
C ALA A 297 -59.93 -4.04 19.58
N PHE A 298 -60.10 -4.98 18.66
CA PHE A 298 -61.26 -5.87 18.64
C PHE A 298 -61.26 -6.81 19.86
N ALA A 299 -60.12 -7.35 20.26
CA ALA A 299 -59.99 -8.20 21.45
C ALA A 299 -60.37 -7.48 22.75
N LEU A 300 -60.17 -6.16 22.85
CA LEU A 300 -60.63 -5.36 24.00
C LEU A 300 -62.16 -5.42 24.20
N GLU A 301 -62.93 -5.57 23.11
CA GLU A 301 -64.39 -5.70 23.17
C GLU A 301 -64.84 -7.07 23.72
N PHE A 302 -64.09 -8.14 23.39
CA PHE A 302 -64.38 -9.50 23.88
C PHE A 302 -63.87 -9.74 25.30
N CYS A 303 -62.81 -9.04 25.72
CA CYS A 303 -62.23 -9.14 27.05
C CYS A 303 -62.90 -8.23 28.10
N LYS A 304 -64.05 -7.59 27.79
CA LYS A 304 -64.86 -6.83 28.75
C LYS A 304 -65.07 -7.52 30.11
N PRO A 305 -65.30 -8.85 30.19
CA PRO A 305 -65.56 -9.49 31.48
C PRO A 305 -64.32 -9.62 32.36
N TRP A 306 -63.10 -9.51 31.82
CA TRP A 306 -61.85 -9.84 32.51
C TRP A 306 -60.94 -8.59 32.60
N PRO A 307 -61.00 -7.83 33.71
CA PRO A 307 -60.38 -6.50 33.81
C PRO A 307 -58.86 -6.49 33.64
N ASN A 308 -58.17 -7.47 34.22
CA ASN A 308 -56.70 -7.57 34.17
C ASN A 308 -56.21 -7.82 32.73
N ALA A 309 -56.90 -8.68 31.98
CA ALA A 309 -56.58 -8.95 30.57
C ALA A 309 -56.74 -7.68 29.72
N ARG A 310 -57.77 -6.87 30.00
CA ARG A 310 -58.01 -5.61 29.30
C ARG A 310 -56.87 -4.60 29.51
N THR A 311 -56.39 -4.45 30.75
CA THR A 311 -55.27 -3.54 31.04
C THR A 311 -53.98 -3.98 30.36
N PHE A 312 -53.71 -5.28 30.30
CA PHE A 312 -52.55 -5.84 29.61
C PHE A 312 -52.62 -5.61 28.09
N ILE A 313 -53.77 -5.88 27.46
CA ILE A 313 -53.98 -5.64 26.03
C ILE A 313 -53.87 -4.16 25.69
N ALA A 314 -54.42 -3.27 26.53
CA ALA A 314 -54.32 -1.82 26.33
C ALA A 314 -52.86 -1.32 26.45
N ALA A 315 -52.09 -1.83 27.41
CA ALA A 315 -50.68 -1.49 27.56
C ALA A 315 -49.85 -1.99 26.36
N LEU A 316 -50.10 -3.21 25.88
CA LEU A 316 -49.45 -3.78 24.70
C LEU A 316 -49.78 -2.95 23.44
N MET A 317 -51.05 -2.58 23.25
CA MET A 317 -51.50 -1.74 22.16
C MET A 317 -50.83 -0.37 22.19
N GLY A 318 -50.72 0.26 23.37
CA GLY A 318 -50.01 1.54 23.55
C GLY A 318 -48.52 1.44 23.20
N GLY A 319 -47.84 0.37 23.63
CA GLY A 319 -46.45 0.12 23.27
C GLY A 319 -46.23 -0.08 21.77
N LEU A 320 -47.14 -0.76 21.08
CA LEU A 320 -47.08 -0.96 19.64
C LEU A 320 -47.43 0.31 18.84
N LEU A 321 -48.34 1.15 19.35
CA LEU A 321 -48.65 2.46 18.75
C LEU A 321 -47.44 3.40 18.76
N MET A 322 -46.57 3.34 19.76
CA MET A 322 -45.32 4.11 19.77
C MET A 322 -44.40 3.75 18.59
N LEU A 323 -44.46 2.51 18.07
CA LEU A 323 -43.69 2.11 16.90
C LEU A 323 -44.18 2.79 15.61
N PHE A 324 -45.41 3.30 15.56
CA PHE A 324 -45.91 4.11 14.44
C PHE A 324 -45.32 5.53 14.39
N ALA A 325 -44.57 5.97 15.41
CA ALA A 325 -43.76 7.18 15.32
C ALA A 325 -42.50 6.99 14.45
N ILE A 326 -42.05 5.74 14.24
CA ILE A 326 -40.88 5.41 13.41
C ILE A 326 -41.05 5.85 11.94
N PRO A 327 -42.20 5.66 11.27
CA PRO A 327 -42.42 6.20 9.92
C PRO A 327 -42.53 7.74 9.86
N VAL A 328 -42.48 8.45 10.99
CA VAL A 328 -42.35 9.92 11.04
C VAL A 328 -40.88 10.37 11.04
N LEU A 329 -39.94 9.50 11.42
CA LEU A 329 -38.49 9.76 11.36
C LEU A 329 -37.96 10.18 9.97
N PRO A 330 -38.52 9.76 8.81
CA PRO A 330 -38.15 10.26 7.48
C PRO A 330 -38.42 11.76 7.28
N PHE A 331 -39.22 12.40 8.13
CA PHE A 331 -39.50 13.83 8.03
C PHE A 331 -38.63 14.65 8.98
N LEU A 332 -37.84 13.99 9.84
CA LEU A 332 -36.85 14.62 10.68
C LEU A 332 -35.55 14.78 9.89
N GLN A 333 -35.34 16.00 9.39
CA GLN A 333 -34.08 16.37 8.76
C GLN A 333 -33.03 16.59 9.84
N CYS A 334 -31.87 15.95 9.70
CA CYS A 334 -30.70 16.24 10.51
C CYS A 334 -29.58 16.80 9.63
N ARG A 335 -28.71 17.60 10.24
CA ARG A 335 -27.46 18.02 9.60
C ARG A 335 -26.42 16.99 9.96
N ILE A 336 -25.86 16.34 8.95
CA ILE A 336 -24.81 15.35 9.13
C ILE A 336 -23.53 15.93 8.55
N ARG A 337 -22.46 15.83 9.34
CA ARG A 337 -21.10 16.09 8.86
C ARG A 337 -20.64 14.81 8.17
N ASP A 338 -20.30 14.90 6.88
CA ASP A 338 -20.15 13.76 5.98
C ASP A 338 -19.24 12.66 6.59
N LEU A 339 -19.80 11.47 6.76
CA LEU A 339 -19.10 10.29 7.27
C LEU A 339 -18.43 9.60 6.09
N ARG A 340 -17.22 10.07 5.81
CA ARG A 340 -16.13 9.53 4.98
C ARG A 340 -16.21 8.02 4.68
N ASP A 341 -17.13 7.61 3.83
CA ASP A 341 -17.15 6.30 3.21
C ASP A 341 -16.87 6.49 1.70
N PRO A 342 -15.65 6.14 1.23
CA PRO A 342 -15.21 6.41 -0.13
C PRO A 342 -16.04 5.66 -1.19
N TYR A 343 -16.79 4.62 -0.83
CA TYR A 343 -17.73 3.98 -1.76
C TYR A 343 -19.10 4.68 -1.83
N ARG A 344 -19.46 5.46 -0.80
CA ARG A 344 -20.74 6.19 -0.74
C ARG A 344 -20.70 7.57 -1.36
N ALA A 345 -19.57 8.29 -1.25
CA ALA A 345 -19.43 9.63 -1.84
C ALA A 345 -19.71 9.58 -3.35
N THR A 346 -19.12 8.64 -4.07
CA THR A 346 -19.25 8.52 -5.54
C THR A 346 -20.71 8.26 -5.95
N HIS A 347 -21.43 7.41 -5.22
CA HIS A 347 -22.82 7.06 -5.56
C HIS A 347 -23.83 8.19 -5.28
N LEU A 348 -23.66 8.92 -4.17
CA LEU A 348 -24.52 10.05 -3.81
C LEU A 348 -24.32 11.26 -4.73
N PHE A 349 -23.08 11.52 -5.17
CA PHE A 349 -22.79 12.59 -6.12
C PHE A 349 -23.22 12.24 -7.55
N ASP A 350 -23.06 10.99 -8.01
CA ASP A 350 -23.54 10.57 -9.33
C ASP A 350 -25.08 10.58 -9.42
N GLN A 351 -25.80 10.20 -8.36
CA GLN A 351 -27.26 10.32 -8.32
C GLN A 351 -27.72 11.79 -8.38
N LYS A 352 -27.09 12.70 -7.63
CA LYS A 352 -27.44 14.13 -7.68
C LYS A 352 -27.07 14.78 -9.02
N ARG A 353 -25.98 14.34 -9.66
CA ARG A 353 -25.57 14.83 -10.99
C ARG A 353 -26.56 14.40 -12.08
N ASN A 354 -27.05 13.16 -12.01
CA ASN A 354 -28.07 12.63 -12.91
C ASN A 354 -29.46 13.27 -12.71
N LEU A 355 -29.81 13.64 -11.48
CA LEU A 355 -31.05 14.38 -11.21
C LEU A 355 -31.00 15.82 -11.72
N ARG A 356 -29.83 16.49 -11.64
CA ARG A 356 -29.64 17.84 -12.19
C ARG A 356 -29.53 17.87 -13.72
N SER A 357 -28.91 16.87 -14.35
CA SER A 357 -28.90 16.76 -15.81
C SER A 357 -30.31 16.51 -16.36
N ASN A 358 -31.11 15.66 -15.71
CA ASN A 358 -32.50 15.41 -16.09
C ASN A 358 -33.43 16.62 -15.84
N ALA A 359 -33.14 17.47 -14.85
CA ALA A 359 -33.87 18.72 -14.62
C ALA A 359 -33.59 19.78 -15.70
N HIS A 360 -32.38 19.80 -16.27
CA HIS A 360 -32.04 20.69 -17.39
C HIS A 360 -32.52 20.18 -18.76
N VAL A 361 -32.68 18.87 -18.95
CA VAL A 361 -33.20 18.30 -20.20
C VAL A 361 -34.71 18.51 -20.35
N ASN A 362 -35.46 18.61 -19.24
CA ASN A 362 -36.92 18.79 -19.26
C ASN A 362 -37.42 20.25 -19.28
N THR A 363 -36.54 21.23 -19.50
CA THR A 363 -36.92 22.66 -19.56
C THR A 363 -36.60 23.36 -20.89
N ALA A 364 -36.16 22.63 -21.92
CA ALA A 364 -36.05 23.20 -23.26
C ALA A 364 -37.39 23.10 -24.02
N PRO A 365 -37.93 24.20 -24.58
CA PRO A 365 -39.13 24.14 -25.41
C PRO A 365 -38.83 23.39 -26.70
N ILE A 366 -39.73 22.47 -27.06
CA ILE A 366 -39.69 21.76 -28.34
C ILE A 366 -40.05 22.75 -29.46
N GLU A 367 -39.06 23.35 -30.09
CA GLU A 367 -39.24 23.99 -31.40
C GLU A 367 -39.19 22.91 -32.48
N HIS A 368 -40.36 22.62 -33.06
CA HIS A 368 -40.49 21.87 -34.30
C HIS A 368 -39.84 22.65 -35.44
N ALA A 369 -38.65 22.23 -35.87
CA ALA A 369 -38.05 22.67 -37.13
C ALA A 369 -37.96 21.49 -38.11
N THR A 370 -38.94 21.45 -38.99
CA THR A 370 -39.00 20.68 -40.23
C THR A 370 -37.80 21.01 -41.12
N ARG A 371 -36.94 20.03 -41.45
CA ARG A 371 -36.14 20.09 -42.68
C ARG A 371 -35.72 18.69 -43.18
N ALA A 372 -36.07 18.44 -44.43
CA ALA A 372 -35.87 17.23 -45.20
C ALA A 372 -34.37 16.94 -45.51
N PRO A 373 -34.00 15.68 -45.83
CA PRO A 373 -32.62 15.30 -46.08
C PRO A 373 -32.16 15.69 -47.50
N ALA A 374 -30.96 16.28 -47.58
CA ALA A 374 -30.24 16.49 -48.83
C ALA A 374 -29.68 15.15 -49.34
N ARG A 375 -30.03 14.82 -50.59
CA ARG A 375 -29.55 13.67 -51.36
C ARG A 375 -28.07 13.82 -51.73
N SER A 376 -27.36 12.70 -51.63
CA SER A 376 -26.09 12.46 -52.29
C SER A 376 -26.23 12.36 -53.82
N GLY A 377 -25.22 12.82 -54.55
CA GLY A 377 -24.93 12.45 -55.93
C GLY A 377 -23.72 13.24 -56.44
N LYS A 378 -22.48 12.72 -56.35
CA LYS A 378 -21.75 11.88 -57.32
C LYS A 378 -21.40 12.56 -58.66
N VAL A 379 -20.08 12.55 -58.91
CA VAL A 379 -19.34 12.44 -60.19
C VAL A 379 -19.09 13.71 -61.00
N GLY A 380 -17.80 13.93 -61.28
CA GLY A 380 -17.22 14.96 -62.14
C GLY A 380 -15.75 15.14 -61.77
#